data_AF-A0A553QZT2-F1
#
_entry.id   AF-A0A553QZT2-F1
#
_cell.length_a   1.000
_cell.length_b   1.000
_cell.length_c   1.000
_cell.angle_alpha   90.00
_cell.angle_beta   90.00
_cell.angle_gamma   90.00
#
_symmetry.space_group_name_H-M   'P 1'
#
loop_
_entity.id
_entity.type
_entity.pdbx_description
1 polymer ?
#
loop_
_entity_poly.entity_id
_entity_poly.type
_entity_poly.pdbx_seq_one_letter_code
_entity_poly.pdbx_strand_id
1 'polypeptide(L)'
;MSYNYVVTAQKPTAVNACVTGHFTSADDLNLLMAKNTRLEIYLVTAEGLRPVKEVGMYGKIAVMQLFRPKGESKDLLFILTAKYNACILEYKQNGDSIDIITRAHGNVQDRIGRPSETGIIGIIDPECRMIGLRLYDGLFKVIPLDRENRELKAFNIRLEELQVIDAQFLHGCTTPTLCCIYQDPQGRHVKTYEVSLREKEFNKGPWKQENVEAEASMVIPVPEPFGGAIIIGQESITYHNGDKYLAIAPPIIKQSTIVCQNRVDPNGCRYLLGDMEGRLFMLLLEREELMDGDLAPKNLHVELLGETSIAECLTYLDNGVVFVGSRLGDSQLVKIGSDL
;
A
#
# COMPACT_ATOMS: atom_id res chain seq x y z
N MET A 1 19.38 -43.44 8.40
CA MET A 1 18.71 -42.21 8.86
C MET A 1 19.65 -41.05 8.56
N SER A 2 19.15 -39.98 7.94
CA SER A 2 19.95 -38.77 7.68
C SER A 2 19.58 -37.70 8.71
N TYR A 3 20.59 -37.07 9.32
CA TYR A 3 20.44 -35.95 10.24
C TYR A 3 21.17 -34.76 9.64
N ASN A 4 20.46 -33.65 9.44
CA ASN A 4 21.01 -32.45 8.82
C ASN A 4 20.83 -31.25 9.75
N TYR A 5 21.79 -30.33 9.73
CA TYR A 5 21.73 -29.04 10.42
C TYR A 5 21.82 -27.92 9.40
N VAL A 6 20.86 -26.99 9.44
CA VAL A 6 20.78 -25.86 8.50
C VAL A 6 20.80 -24.57 9.31
N VAL A 7 21.72 -23.67 8.97
CA VAL A 7 21.88 -22.36 9.62
C VAL A 7 22.08 -21.28 8.57
N THR A 8 21.56 -20.09 8.85
CA THR A 8 21.69 -18.92 7.98
C THR A 8 23.03 -18.24 8.23
N ALA A 9 23.95 -18.31 7.26
CA ALA A 9 25.24 -17.60 7.33
C ALA A 9 25.09 -16.09 7.09
N GLN A 10 24.24 -15.70 6.13
CA GLN A 10 23.95 -14.31 5.79
C GLN A 10 22.43 -14.08 5.78
N LYS A 11 21.99 -13.03 6.47
CA LYS A 11 20.58 -12.63 6.49
C LYS A 11 20.12 -12.16 5.09
N PRO A 12 18.82 -12.29 4.76
CA PRO A 12 18.28 -11.76 3.50
C PRO A 12 18.52 -10.25 3.41
N THR A 13 19.07 -9.79 2.29
CA THR A 13 19.41 -8.39 2.04
C THR A 13 18.39 -7.64 1.19
N ALA A 14 17.69 -8.36 0.30
CA ALA A 14 16.67 -7.80 -0.59
C ALA A 14 15.49 -7.21 0.18
N VAL A 15 15.06 -6.00 -0.19
CA VAL A 15 13.89 -5.33 0.39
C VAL A 15 12.65 -5.76 -0.37
N ASN A 16 11.64 -6.27 0.36
CA ASN A 16 10.35 -6.69 -0.20
C ASN A 16 9.28 -5.62 -0.09
N ALA A 17 9.30 -4.85 1.01
CA ALA A 17 8.35 -3.78 1.25
C ALA A 17 8.95 -2.78 2.24
N CYS A 18 8.49 -1.54 2.15
CA CYS A 18 8.87 -0.46 3.04
C CYS A 18 7.64 0.41 3.33
N VAL A 19 7.54 0.93 4.55
CA VAL A 19 6.44 1.79 4.98
C VAL A 19 6.96 2.86 5.95
N THR A 20 6.45 4.08 5.84
CA THR A 20 6.69 5.16 6.80
C THR A 20 5.48 5.42 7.68
N GLY A 21 5.74 5.91 8.88
CA GLY A 21 4.73 6.33 9.84
C GLY A 21 5.34 6.55 11.21
N HIS A 22 4.50 6.58 12.22
CA HIS A 22 4.83 6.96 13.59
C HIS A 22 4.64 5.76 14.52
N PHE A 23 5.54 4.78 14.42
CA PHE A 23 5.43 3.49 15.09
C PHE A 23 6.10 3.46 16.47
N THR A 24 7.24 4.13 16.64
CA THR A 24 7.97 4.17 17.92
C THR A 24 7.32 5.14 18.90
N SER A 25 7.01 6.35 18.40
CA SER A 25 6.35 7.46 19.09
C SER A 25 5.42 8.20 18.13
N ALA A 26 4.54 9.05 18.66
CA ALA A 26 3.65 9.90 17.86
C ALA A 26 4.42 10.97 17.05
N ASP A 27 5.56 11.42 17.56
CA ASP A 27 6.38 12.49 16.98
C ASP A 27 7.53 11.97 16.10
N ASP A 28 7.88 10.70 16.28
CA ASP A 28 8.98 10.06 15.56
C ASP A 28 8.52 9.68 14.15
N LEU A 29 9.27 10.08 13.13
CA LEU A 29 9.10 9.51 11.79
C LEU A 29 9.95 8.24 11.65
N ASN A 30 9.29 7.11 11.45
CA ASN A 30 9.93 5.81 11.29
C ASN A 30 9.89 5.34 9.85
N LEU A 31 10.93 4.59 9.48
CA LEU A 31 10.96 3.75 8.28
C LEU A 31 11.02 2.29 8.72
N LEU A 32 10.03 1.50 8.31
CA LEU A 32 9.98 0.07 8.54
C LEU A 32 10.28 -0.65 7.23
N MET A 33 11.18 -1.63 7.27
CA MET A 33 11.59 -2.43 6.11
C MET A 33 11.35 -3.91 6.34
N ALA A 34 10.70 -4.56 5.38
CA ALA A 34 10.54 -5.99 5.32
C ALA A 34 11.61 -6.61 4.40
N LYS A 35 12.47 -7.45 4.97
CA LYS A 35 13.45 -8.27 4.24
C LYS A 35 13.12 -9.74 4.43
N ASN A 36 12.20 -10.25 3.63
CA ASN A 36 11.67 -11.61 3.64
C ASN A 36 11.12 -12.02 5.02
N THR A 37 11.96 -12.53 5.93
CA THR A 37 11.59 -12.95 7.29
C THR A 37 12.07 -11.98 8.37
N ARG A 38 12.64 -10.84 8.00
CA ARG A 38 13.15 -9.83 8.93
C ARG A 38 12.37 -8.53 8.80
N LEU A 39 12.07 -7.92 9.93
CA LEU A 39 11.53 -6.58 10.06
C LEU A 39 12.61 -5.70 10.66
N GLU A 40 13.04 -4.67 9.94
CA GLU A 40 13.97 -3.66 10.44
C GLU A 40 13.21 -2.34 10.68
N ILE A 41 13.46 -1.71 11.83
CA ILE A 41 12.81 -0.47 12.26
C ILE A 41 13.89 0.60 12.40
N TYR A 42 13.72 1.70 11.68
CA TYR A 42 14.60 2.85 11.69
C TYR A 42 13.85 4.12 12.10
N LEU A 43 14.57 5.03 12.73
CA LEU A 43 14.15 6.41 12.96
C LEU A 43 14.79 7.30 11.89
N VAL A 44 13.98 8.14 11.25
CA VAL A 44 14.45 9.16 10.33
C VAL A 44 15.01 10.32 11.14
N THR A 45 16.27 10.69 10.87
CA THR A 45 16.99 11.77 11.54
C THR A 45 17.66 12.67 10.50
N ALA A 46 18.14 13.84 10.92
CA ALA A 46 18.85 14.76 10.02
C ALA A 46 20.12 14.17 9.40
N GLU A 47 20.79 13.23 10.10
CA GLU A 47 22.00 12.56 9.62
C GLU A 47 21.70 11.36 8.71
N GLY A 48 20.44 10.92 8.65
CA GLY A 48 20.01 9.74 7.92
C GLY A 48 19.15 8.80 8.77
N LEU A 49 19.31 7.49 8.56
CA LEU A 49 18.48 6.47 9.23
C LEU A 49 19.20 5.90 10.45
N ARG A 50 18.64 6.12 11.64
CA ARG A 50 19.14 5.54 12.89
C ARG A 50 18.45 4.20 13.16
N PRO A 51 19.18 3.07 13.24
CA PRO A 51 18.57 1.78 13.54
C PRO A 51 18.01 1.75 14.97
N VAL A 52 16.80 1.23 15.13
CA VAL A 52 16.12 1.11 16.44
C VAL A 52 16.06 -0.35 16.87
N LYS A 53 15.49 -1.22 16.02
CA LYS A 53 15.29 -2.63 16.35
C LYS A 53 15.20 -3.47 15.07
N GLU A 54 15.68 -4.71 15.16
CA GLU A 54 15.49 -5.71 14.12
C GLU A 54 14.83 -6.95 14.73
N VAL A 55 13.75 -7.43 14.11
CA VAL A 55 12.95 -8.56 14.59
C VAL A 55 12.86 -9.64 13.51
N GLY A 56 13.05 -10.90 13.93
CA GLY A 56 12.82 -12.06 13.07
C GLY A 56 11.37 -12.52 13.16
N MET A 57 10.72 -12.70 12.02
CA MET A 57 9.38 -13.26 11.89
C MET A 57 9.46 -14.74 11.52
N TYR A 58 8.61 -15.57 12.10
CA TYR A 58 8.46 -16.99 11.72
C TYR A 58 7.54 -17.14 10.49
N GLY A 59 7.87 -16.42 9.42
CA GLY A 59 7.13 -16.42 8.17
C GLY A 59 7.68 -15.36 7.23
N LYS A 60 7.48 -15.56 5.92
CA LYS A 60 7.77 -14.53 4.92
C LYS A 60 6.72 -13.44 5.03
N ILE A 61 7.13 -12.18 5.22
CA ILE A 61 6.24 -11.02 5.25
C ILE A 61 5.67 -10.84 3.85
N ALA A 62 4.35 -10.90 3.72
CA ALA A 62 3.62 -10.73 2.46
C ALA A 62 2.90 -9.38 2.40
N VAL A 63 2.32 -8.92 3.51
CA VAL A 63 1.74 -7.59 3.65
C VAL A 63 2.32 -6.93 4.89
N MET A 64 2.66 -5.64 4.78
CA MET A 64 3.10 -4.80 5.88
C MET A 64 2.47 -3.41 5.72
N GLN A 65 1.62 -3.01 6.67
CA GLN A 65 0.91 -1.73 6.63
C GLN A 65 0.86 -1.10 8.02
N LEU A 66 1.10 0.21 8.10
CA LEU A 66 0.89 1.00 9.31
C LEU A 66 -0.50 1.64 9.28
N PHE A 67 -1.12 1.74 10.45
CA PHE A 67 -2.42 2.38 10.61
C PHE A 67 -2.58 2.91 12.03
N ARG A 68 -3.40 3.96 12.20
CA ARG A 68 -3.69 4.56 13.51
C ARG A 68 -5.19 4.54 13.81
N PRO A 69 -5.67 3.52 14.55
CA PRO A 69 -7.05 3.49 15.02
C PRO A 69 -7.41 4.67 15.91
N LYS A 70 -8.69 5.06 15.91
CA LYS A 70 -9.17 6.14 16.78
C LYS A 70 -8.90 5.80 18.26
N GLY A 71 -8.22 6.73 18.94
CA GLY A 71 -7.86 6.62 20.35
C GLY A 71 -6.55 5.87 20.65
N GLU A 72 -5.79 5.45 19.64
CA GLU A 72 -4.38 5.05 19.82
C GLU A 72 -3.48 6.30 19.68
N SER A 73 -2.41 6.36 20.48
CA SER A 73 -1.49 7.52 20.49
C SER A 73 -0.49 7.50 19.33
N LYS A 74 -0.20 6.32 18.80
CA LYS A 74 0.79 6.06 17.75
C LYS A 74 0.31 4.93 16.84
N ASP A 75 1.05 4.70 15.77
CA ASP A 75 0.65 3.73 14.75
C ASP A 75 0.84 2.30 15.25
N LEU A 76 -0.03 1.41 14.79
CA LEU A 76 0.09 -0.03 14.92
C LEU A 76 0.54 -0.62 13.58
N LEU A 77 1.21 -1.76 13.63
CA LEU A 77 1.73 -2.45 12.46
C LEU A 77 0.94 -3.71 12.19
N PHE A 78 0.27 -3.78 11.04
CA PHE A 78 -0.33 -5.01 10.54
C PHE A 78 0.67 -5.78 9.67
N ILE A 79 0.85 -7.06 9.97
CA ILE A 79 1.62 -8.00 9.14
C ILE A 79 0.77 -9.19 8.77
N LEU A 80 0.82 -9.57 7.49
CA LEU A 80 0.36 -10.85 7.00
C LEU A 80 1.53 -11.62 6.42
N THR A 81 1.68 -12.89 6.82
CA THR A 81 2.72 -13.76 6.27
C THR A 81 2.22 -14.56 5.06
N ALA A 82 3.13 -15.07 4.23
CA ALA A 82 2.81 -15.94 3.10
C ALA A 82 2.12 -17.27 3.48
N LYS A 83 2.14 -17.64 4.77
CA LYS A 83 1.37 -18.78 5.33
C LYS A 83 0.06 -18.33 6.00
N TYR A 84 -0.43 -17.14 5.65
CA TYR A 84 -1.68 -16.56 6.14
C TYR A 84 -1.74 -16.33 7.65
N ASN A 85 -0.61 -16.29 8.36
CA ASN A 85 -0.59 -15.82 9.74
C ASN A 85 -0.66 -14.29 9.72
N ALA A 86 -1.73 -13.75 10.31
CA ALA A 86 -1.97 -12.33 10.47
C ALA A 86 -1.65 -11.92 11.91
N CYS A 87 -1.06 -10.75 12.11
CA CYS A 87 -0.88 -10.15 13.42
C CYS A 87 -0.90 -8.62 13.37
N ILE A 88 -1.29 -8.03 14.50
CA ILE A 88 -1.16 -6.60 14.77
C ILE A 88 -0.11 -6.45 15.87
N LEU A 89 0.91 -5.64 15.60
CA LEU A 89 2.07 -5.43 16.45
C LEU A 89 2.09 -4.00 16.98
N GLU A 90 2.56 -3.84 18.21
CA GLU A 90 2.77 -2.55 18.87
C GLU A 90 4.21 -2.45 19.36
N TYR A 91 4.87 -1.32 19.11
CA TYR A 91 6.17 -1.02 19.70
C TYR A 91 6.01 -0.57 21.16
N LYS A 92 6.69 -1.21 22.11
CA LYS A 92 6.81 -0.68 23.48
C LYS A 92 8.26 -0.59 23.90
N GLN A 93 8.58 0.49 24.59
CA GLN A 93 9.89 0.73 25.15
C GLN A 93 9.75 1.16 26.61
N ASN A 94 10.40 0.41 27.50
CA ASN A 94 10.47 0.69 28.93
C ASN A 94 11.94 0.91 29.31
N GLY A 95 12.38 2.17 29.35
CA GLY A 95 13.80 2.49 29.48
C GLY A 95 14.59 1.97 28.27
N ASP A 96 15.56 1.09 28.52
CA ASP A 96 16.40 0.50 27.47
C ASP A 96 15.81 -0.77 26.85
N SER A 97 14.77 -1.37 27.44
CA SER A 97 14.15 -2.58 26.90
C SER A 97 13.13 -2.25 25.83
N ILE A 98 13.39 -2.70 24.60
CA ILE A 98 12.52 -2.55 23.43
C ILE A 98 11.86 -3.88 23.09
N ASP A 99 10.53 -3.92 23.17
CA ASP A 99 9.69 -5.08 22.89
C ASP A 99 8.67 -4.76 21.78
N ILE A 100 8.44 -5.74 20.90
CA ILE A 100 7.35 -5.70 19.92
C ILE A 100 6.27 -6.65 20.42
N ILE A 101 5.12 -6.08 20.79
CA ILE A 101 4.02 -6.80 21.43
C ILE A 101 2.97 -7.16 20.40
N THR A 102 2.57 -8.43 20.38
CA THR A 102 1.43 -8.90 19.58
C THR A 102 0.12 -8.50 20.26
N ARG A 103 -0.58 -7.52 19.69
CA ARG A 103 -1.90 -7.06 20.16
C ARG A 103 -3.02 -8.01 19.77
N ALA A 104 -2.92 -8.57 18.57
CA ALA A 104 -3.87 -9.54 18.02
C ALA A 104 -3.13 -10.47 17.05
N HIS A 105 -3.55 -11.72 16.96
CA HIS A 105 -3.01 -12.67 15.99
C HIS A 105 -4.03 -13.75 15.63
N GLY A 106 -3.88 -14.29 14.42
CA GLY A 106 -4.73 -15.37 13.92
C GLY A 106 -4.17 -15.94 12.62
N ASN A 107 -4.73 -17.06 12.17
CA ASN A 107 -4.47 -17.56 10.82
C ASN A 107 -5.73 -17.36 9.98
N VAL A 108 -5.59 -16.63 8.86
CA VAL A 108 -6.70 -16.24 8.00
C VAL A 108 -6.83 -17.13 6.76
N GLN A 109 -6.19 -18.31 6.74
CA GLN A 109 -6.30 -19.26 5.65
C GLN A 109 -7.71 -19.84 5.58
N ASP A 110 -8.28 -19.88 4.37
CA ASP A 110 -9.50 -20.65 4.12
C ASP A 110 -9.16 -22.09 3.76
N ARG A 111 -10.04 -23.02 4.14
CA ARG A 111 -9.87 -24.45 3.80
C ARG A 111 -10.02 -24.72 2.31
N ILE A 112 -10.73 -23.84 1.60
CA ILE A 112 -11.06 -23.93 0.19
C ILE A 112 -10.79 -22.56 -0.42
N GLY A 113 -10.22 -22.52 -1.61
CA GLY A 113 -9.94 -21.29 -2.35
C GLY A 113 -8.76 -21.49 -3.29
N ARG A 114 -8.87 -20.98 -4.51
CA ARG A 114 -7.74 -20.90 -5.43
C ARG A 114 -6.93 -19.65 -5.08
N PRO A 115 -5.64 -19.76 -4.69
CA PRO A 115 -4.80 -18.60 -4.49
C PRO A 115 -4.75 -17.77 -5.77
N SER A 116 -4.95 -16.47 -5.64
CA SER A 116 -4.98 -15.58 -6.79
C SER A 116 -3.61 -15.40 -7.43
N GLU A 117 -3.61 -15.17 -8.75
CA GLU A 117 -2.39 -15.07 -9.56
C GLU A 117 -1.58 -13.81 -9.25
N THR A 118 -2.25 -12.70 -8.96
CA THR A 118 -1.66 -11.40 -8.61
C THR A 118 -1.21 -11.33 -7.14
N GLY A 119 -1.00 -12.48 -6.47
CA GLY A 119 -0.44 -12.56 -5.11
C GLY A 119 -1.42 -12.21 -3.99
N ILE A 120 -0.90 -11.81 -2.83
CA ILE A 120 -1.72 -11.40 -1.67
C ILE A 120 -1.82 -9.88 -1.67
N ILE A 121 -3.04 -9.34 -1.64
CA ILE A 121 -3.27 -7.92 -1.36
C ILE A 121 -3.85 -7.78 0.04
N GLY A 122 -3.27 -6.88 0.84
CA GLY A 122 -3.84 -6.46 2.12
C GLY A 122 -3.85 -4.95 2.23
N ILE A 123 -5.04 -4.43 2.49
CA ILE A 123 -5.36 -2.99 2.51
C ILE A 123 -6.15 -2.66 3.76
N ILE A 124 -6.02 -1.43 4.24
CA ILE A 124 -6.69 -0.96 5.46
C ILE A 124 -7.56 0.23 5.07
N ASP A 125 -8.79 0.24 5.57
CA ASP A 125 -9.71 1.37 5.39
C ASP A 125 -9.11 2.65 6.03
N PRO A 126 -9.15 3.83 5.37
CA PRO A 126 -8.55 5.05 5.89
C PRO A 126 -9.04 5.47 7.28
N GLU A 127 -10.30 5.19 7.61
CA GLU A 127 -10.85 5.46 8.96
C GLU A 127 -10.53 4.34 9.97
N CYS A 128 -9.71 3.36 9.58
CA CYS A 128 -9.31 2.20 10.37
C CYS A 128 -10.49 1.35 10.86
N ARG A 129 -11.55 1.22 10.04
CA ARG A 129 -12.74 0.42 10.39
C ARG A 129 -12.53 -1.08 10.16
N MET A 130 -11.72 -1.45 9.18
CA MET A 130 -11.43 -2.85 8.85
C MET A 130 -10.14 -3.01 8.03
N ILE A 131 -9.67 -4.26 7.96
CA ILE A 131 -8.64 -4.71 7.04
C ILE A 131 -9.30 -5.56 5.95
N GLY A 132 -9.05 -5.22 4.69
CA GLY A 132 -9.45 -5.99 3.52
C GLY A 132 -8.29 -6.83 3.02
N LEU A 133 -8.56 -8.12 2.76
CA LEU A 133 -7.57 -9.08 2.27
C LEU A 133 -8.11 -9.78 1.02
N ARG A 134 -7.39 -9.67 -0.10
CA ARG A 134 -7.65 -10.46 -1.31
C ARG A 134 -6.61 -11.58 -1.37
N LEU A 135 -7.03 -12.76 -0.92
CA LEU A 135 -6.18 -13.96 -0.79
C LEU A 135 -6.47 -15.01 -1.87
N TYR A 136 -7.74 -15.10 -2.29
CA TYR A 136 -8.27 -16.11 -3.19
C TYR A 136 -9.18 -15.47 -4.23
N ASP A 137 -9.31 -16.10 -5.40
CA ASP A 137 -10.18 -15.60 -6.46
C ASP A 137 -11.66 -15.63 -6.05
N GLY A 138 -12.38 -14.56 -6.37
CA GLY A 138 -13.81 -14.42 -6.07
C GLY A 138 -14.15 -14.27 -4.58
N LEU A 139 -13.16 -14.06 -3.70
CA LEU A 139 -13.35 -13.86 -2.26
C LEU A 139 -12.59 -12.63 -1.77
N PHE A 140 -13.32 -11.71 -1.14
CA PHE A 140 -12.74 -10.61 -0.39
C PHE A 140 -12.92 -10.85 1.10
N LYS A 141 -11.82 -11.05 1.82
CA LYS A 141 -11.83 -11.35 3.24
C LYS A 141 -11.74 -10.06 4.04
N VAL A 142 -12.63 -9.89 5.01
CA VAL A 142 -12.73 -8.70 5.85
C VAL A 142 -12.44 -9.05 7.30
N ILE A 143 -11.49 -8.33 7.91
CA ILE A 143 -11.21 -8.37 9.34
C ILE A 143 -11.71 -7.05 9.97
N PRO A 144 -12.80 -7.08 10.75
CA PRO A 144 -13.25 -5.92 11.51
C PRO A 144 -12.20 -5.48 12.54
N LEU A 145 -11.89 -4.19 12.56
CA LEU A 145 -10.92 -3.60 13.50
C LEU A 145 -11.60 -3.17 14.80
N ASP A 146 -12.19 -4.15 15.49
CA ASP A 146 -12.75 -3.95 16.82
C ASP A 146 -11.71 -4.27 17.90
N ARG A 147 -11.67 -3.49 18.99
CA ARG A 147 -10.72 -3.69 20.10
C ARG A 147 -10.82 -5.07 20.77
N GLU A 148 -11.98 -5.71 20.66
CA GLU A 148 -12.24 -7.04 21.20
C GLU A 148 -11.73 -8.18 20.30
N ASN A 149 -11.45 -7.90 19.03
CA ASN A 149 -11.08 -8.92 18.03
C ASN A 149 -9.60 -9.33 18.11
N ARG A 150 -9.18 -9.89 19.24
CA ARG A 150 -7.79 -10.33 19.46
C ARG A 150 -7.38 -11.55 18.62
N GLU A 151 -8.37 -12.35 18.21
CA GLU A 151 -8.17 -13.56 17.37
C GLU A 151 -8.16 -13.24 15.86
N LEU A 152 -8.34 -11.97 15.47
CA LEU A 152 -8.45 -11.54 14.07
C LEU A 152 -9.48 -12.36 13.29
N LYS A 153 -10.65 -12.59 13.90
CA LYS A 153 -11.76 -13.25 13.23
C LYS A 153 -12.17 -12.43 12.01
N ALA A 154 -12.31 -13.13 10.90
CA ALA A 154 -12.61 -12.57 9.60
C ALA A 154 -13.84 -13.26 9.01
N PHE A 155 -14.48 -12.60 8.06
CA PHE A 155 -15.50 -13.21 7.20
C PHE A 155 -15.18 -12.94 5.74
N ASN A 156 -15.69 -13.79 4.85
CA ASN A 156 -15.51 -13.62 3.41
C ASN A 156 -16.78 -13.05 2.80
N ILE A 157 -16.61 -12.07 1.92
CA ILE A 157 -17.63 -11.57 1.02
C ILE A 157 -17.33 -12.11 -0.37
N ARG A 158 -18.36 -12.60 -1.06
CA ARG A 158 -18.22 -13.07 -2.44
C ARG A 158 -17.97 -11.86 -3.34
N LEU A 159 -16.90 -11.93 -4.13
CA LEU A 159 -16.60 -10.97 -5.17
C LEU A 159 -16.98 -11.59 -6.52
N GLU A 160 -17.77 -10.89 -7.31
CA GLU A 160 -18.23 -11.40 -8.61
C GLU A 160 -17.06 -11.49 -9.61
N GLU A 161 -16.15 -10.52 -9.53
CA GLU A 161 -14.96 -10.45 -10.35
C GLU A 161 -13.86 -11.39 -9.84
N LEU A 162 -13.51 -12.39 -10.65
CA LEU A 162 -12.55 -13.43 -10.26
C LEU A 162 -11.09 -12.96 -10.37
N GLN A 163 -10.75 -12.26 -11.46
CA GLN A 163 -9.38 -11.81 -11.74
C GLN A 163 -9.19 -10.34 -11.35
N VAL A 164 -8.99 -10.10 -10.06
CA VAL A 164 -8.65 -8.77 -9.53
C VAL A 164 -7.15 -8.51 -9.68
N ILE A 165 -6.81 -7.41 -10.33
CA ILE A 165 -5.41 -6.99 -10.56
C ILE A 165 -4.88 -6.28 -9.31
N ASP A 166 -5.53 -5.19 -8.92
CA ASP A 166 -5.20 -4.40 -7.73
C ASP A 166 -6.48 -3.87 -7.07
N ALA A 167 -6.41 -3.55 -5.78
CA ALA A 167 -7.53 -3.12 -4.97
C ALA A 167 -7.07 -2.21 -3.83
N GLN A 168 -7.80 -1.11 -3.61
CA GLN A 168 -7.51 -0.12 -2.55
C GLN A 168 -8.80 0.46 -1.97
N PHE A 169 -8.76 0.85 -0.69
CA PHE A 169 -9.87 1.61 -0.08
C PHE A 169 -9.78 3.09 -0.46
N LEU A 170 -10.90 3.69 -0.86
CA LEU A 170 -11.01 5.10 -1.17
C LEU A 170 -11.07 5.97 0.09
N HIS A 171 -10.57 7.20 -0.02
CA HIS A 171 -10.68 8.23 1.03
C HIS A 171 -11.97 9.04 0.88
N GLY A 172 -12.41 9.69 1.97
CA GLY A 172 -13.56 10.59 1.98
C GLY A 172 -14.92 9.90 1.81
N CYS A 173 -15.01 8.60 2.10
CA CYS A 173 -16.24 7.83 1.98
C CYS A 173 -16.86 7.52 3.35
N THR A 174 -18.14 7.85 3.50
CA THR A 174 -18.92 7.60 4.73
C THR A 174 -19.02 6.12 5.04
N THR A 175 -19.16 5.27 4.02
CA THR A 175 -19.03 3.81 4.09
C THR A 175 -17.67 3.39 3.54
N PRO A 176 -17.04 2.34 4.09
CA PRO A 176 -15.79 1.85 3.53
C PRO A 176 -15.99 1.44 2.07
N THR A 177 -15.29 2.12 1.16
CA THR A 177 -15.47 1.94 -0.27
C THR A 177 -14.22 1.34 -0.89
N LEU A 178 -14.35 0.13 -1.42
CA LEU A 178 -13.31 -0.58 -2.15
C LEU A 178 -13.32 -0.14 -3.62
N CYS A 179 -12.18 0.21 -4.17
CA CYS A 179 -11.96 0.40 -5.60
C CYS A 179 -11.00 -0.69 -6.11
N CYS A 180 -11.36 -1.42 -7.16
CA CYS A 180 -10.52 -2.45 -7.72
C CYS A 180 -10.46 -2.39 -9.25
N ILE A 181 -9.30 -2.78 -9.79
CA ILE A 181 -9.13 -3.12 -11.20
C ILE A 181 -9.37 -4.62 -11.33
N TYR A 182 -10.20 -5.03 -12.27
CA TYR A 182 -10.38 -6.44 -12.59
C TYR A 182 -10.29 -6.68 -14.09
N GLN A 183 -10.05 -7.93 -14.46
CA GLN A 183 -9.96 -8.36 -15.86
C GLN A 183 -11.06 -9.39 -16.17
N ASP A 184 -11.69 -9.22 -17.32
CA ASP A 184 -12.64 -10.16 -17.88
C ASP A 184 -12.36 -10.37 -19.39
N PRO A 185 -13.16 -11.17 -20.13
CA PRO A 185 -12.94 -11.39 -21.56
C PRO A 185 -13.06 -10.12 -22.44
N GLN A 186 -13.67 -9.04 -21.95
CA GLN A 186 -13.85 -7.78 -22.67
C GLN A 186 -12.68 -6.80 -22.45
N GLY A 187 -11.94 -6.93 -21.34
CA GLY A 187 -10.79 -6.09 -21.05
C GLY A 187 -10.54 -5.93 -19.55
N ARG A 188 -9.82 -4.86 -19.18
CA ARG A 188 -9.71 -4.42 -17.78
C ARG A 188 -10.73 -3.32 -17.50
N HIS A 189 -11.29 -3.38 -16.31
CA HIS A 189 -12.32 -2.45 -15.84
C HIS A 189 -12.04 -2.02 -14.41
N VAL A 190 -12.63 -0.90 -13.99
CA VAL A 190 -12.56 -0.38 -12.62
C VAL A 190 -13.94 -0.32 -12.02
N LYS A 191 -14.11 -0.92 -10.84
CA LYS A 191 -15.40 -0.93 -10.14
C LYS A 191 -15.20 -0.61 -8.68
N THR A 192 -16.21 0.06 -8.12
CA THR A 192 -16.26 0.36 -6.70
C THR A 192 -17.36 -0.44 -6.00
N TYR A 193 -17.13 -0.73 -4.72
CA TYR A 193 -18.05 -1.44 -3.84
C TYR A 193 -18.09 -0.78 -2.47
N GLU A 194 -19.28 -0.63 -1.90
CA GLU A 194 -19.42 -0.28 -0.49
C GLU A 194 -19.45 -1.55 0.35
N VAL A 195 -18.69 -1.57 1.45
CA VAL A 195 -18.58 -2.76 2.30
C VAL A 195 -19.43 -2.61 3.56
N SER A 196 -20.50 -3.41 3.65
CA SER A 196 -21.39 -3.44 4.81
C SER A 196 -20.86 -4.43 5.85
N LEU A 197 -20.24 -3.93 6.93
CA LEU A 197 -19.80 -4.76 8.05
C LEU A 197 -20.97 -5.44 8.78
N ARG A 198 -22.15 -4.81 8.74
CA ARG A 198 -23.38 -5.31 9.39
C ARG A 198 -24.00 -6.45 8.61
N GLU A 199 -24.20 -6.27 7.31
CA GLU A 199 -24.84 -7.28 6.44
C GLU A 199 -23.84 -8.32 5.93
N LYS A 200 -22.53 -8.02 6.03
CA LYS A 200 -21.43 -8.87 5.54
C LYS A 200 -21.50 -9.12 4.04
N GLU A 201 -21.90 -8.10 3.30
CA GLU A 201 -22.03 -8.12 1.84
C GLU A 201 -21.49 -6.83 1.21
N PHE A 202 -21.35 -6.87 -0.12
CA PHE A 202 -21.04 -5.70 -0.92
C PHE A 202 -22.33 -5.03 -1.37
N ASN A 203 -22.39 -3.71 -1.16
CA ASN A 203 -23.37 -2.83 -1.76
C ASN A 203 -22.78 -2.18 -3.01
N LYS A 204 -23.66 -1.66 -3.88
CA LYS A 204 -23.26 -0.96 -5.10
C LYS A 204 -22.39 0.25 -4.71
N GLY A 205 -21.19 0.32 -5.26
CA GLY A 205 -20.29 1.45 -5.03
C GLY A 205 -20.70 2.75 -5.75
N PRO A 206 -20.05 3.86 -5.40
CA PRO A 206 -20.40 5.19 -5.91
C PRO A 206 -20.24 5.34 -7.43
N TRP A 207 -19.28 4.65 -8.05
CA TRP A 207 -19.03 4.75 -9.49
C TRP A 207 -18.36 3.50 -10.07
N LYS A 208 -18.41 3.36 -11.39
CA LYS A 208 -17.71 2.32 -12.13
C LYS A 208 -17.27 2.86 -13.48
N GLN A 209 -16.17 2.33 -13.99
CA GLN A 209 -15.67 2.59 -15.32
C GLN A 209 -15.47 1.23 -15.99
N GLU A 210 -16.23 0.97 -17.07
CA GLU A 210 -16.09 -0.27 -17.83
C GLU A 210 -14.70 -0.26 -18.49
N ASN A 211 -14.49 0.43 -19.60
CA ASN A 211 -13.20 0.31 -20.28
C ASN A 211 -12.12 1.21 -19.65
N VAL A 212 -11.09 0.57 -19.06
CA VAL A 212 -9.79 1.20 -18.77
C VAL A 212 -8.70 0.60 -19.65
N GLU A 213 -7.48 1.12 -19.55
CA GLU A 213 -6.35 0.59 -20.31
C GLU A 213 -6.15 -0.92 -20.06
N ALA A 214 -5.88 -1.67 -21.12
CA ALA A 214 -5.68 -3.12 -21.06
C ALA A 214 -4.55 -3.54 -20.11
N GLU A 215 -3.57 -2.67 -19.87
CA GLU A 215 -2.45 -2.90 -18.96
C GLU A 215 -2.53 -2.11 -17.65
N ALA A 216 -3.72 -1.61 -17.26
CA ALA A 216 -3.94 -0.97 -15.96
C ALA A 216 -3.52 -1.88 -14.78
N SER A 217 -2.49 -1.49 -14.04
CA SER A 217 -1.78 -2.36 -13.09
C SER A 217 -1.91 -1.94 -11.63
N MET A 218 -2.11 -0.66 -11.35
CA MET A 218 -2.16 -0.13 -9.98
C MET A 218 -3.31 0.86 -9.77
N VAL A 219 -3.90 0.80 -8.58
CA VAL A 219 -4.85 1.77 -8.04
C VAL A 219 -4.15 2.61 -6.98
N ILE A 220 -4.25 3.93 -7.07
CA ILE A 220 -3.77 4.86 -6.04
C ILE A 220 -4.98 5.62 -5.49
N PRO A 221 -5.42 5.35 -4.25
CA PRO A 221 -6.50 6.11 -3.64
C PRO A 221 -5.98 7.52 -3.30
N VAL A 222 -6.66 8.54 -3.81
CA VAL A 222 -6.25 9.94 -3.59
C VAL A 222 -6.93 10.44 -2.31
N PRO A 223 -6.18 11.00 -1.35
CA PRO A 223 -6.76 11.57 -0.12
C PRO A 223 -7.70 12.74 -0.36
N GLU A 224 -8.41 13.12 0.70
CA GLU A 224 -9.03 14.44 0.76
C GLU A 224 -7.95 15.53 0.64
N PRO A 225 -8.24 16.65 -0.06
CA PRO A 225 -9.57 17.08 -0.51
C PRO A 225 -10.01 16.52 -1.87
N PHE A 226 -9.12 15.90 -2.67
CA PHE A 226 -9.47 15.50 -4.04
C PHE A 226 -10.36 14.25 -4.11
N GLY A 227 -10.08 13.25 -3.27
CA GLY A 227 -10.78 11.97 -3.29
C GLY A 227 -10.63 11.20 -4.61
N GLY A 228 -11.32 10.07 -4.72
CA GLY A 228 -11.27 9.21 -5.92
C GLY A 228 -9.99 8.38 -6.02
N ALA A 229 -9.66 7.94 -7.23
CA ALA A 229 -8.52 7.08 -7.50
C ALA A 229 -7.79 7.44 -8.80
N ILE A 230 -6.47 7.28 -8.78
CA ILE A 230 -5.63 7.28 -9.97
C ILE A 230 -5.36 5.83 -10.38
N ILE A 231 -5.50 5.55 -11.66
CA ILE A 231 -5.22 4.25 -12.28
C ILE A 231 -3.99 4.41 -13.15
N ILE A 232 -2.95 3.64 -12.86
CA ILE A 232 -1.71 3.61 -13.64
C ILE A 232 -1.76 2.42 -14.59
N GLY A 233 -1.61 2.68 -15.89
CA GLY A 233 -1.37 1.69 -16.92
C GLY A 233 0.05 1.79 -17.48
N GLN A 234 0.27 1.13 -18.62
CA GLN A 234 1.54 1.13 -19.35
C GLN A 234 1.70 2.39 -20.19
N GLU A 235 0.62 2.88 -20.80
CA GLU A 235 0.65 4.01 -21.74
C GLU A 235 -0.07 5.25 -21.20
N SER A 236 -0.97 5.09 -20.23
CA SER A 236 -1.80 6.17 -19.71
C SER A 236 -1.91 6.16 -18.19
N ILE A 237 -2.13 7.35 -17.63
CA ILE A 237 -2.51 7.56 -16.24
C ILE A 237 -3.85 8.25 -16.25
N THR A 238 -4.83 7.69 -15.53
CA THR A 238 -6.19 8.23 -15.49
C THR A 238 -6.65 8.46 -14.06
N TYR A 239 -7.38 9.54 -13.82
CA TYR A 239 -8.01 9.85 -12.54
C TYR A 239 -9.52 9.72 -12.65
N HIS A 240 -10.13 9.10 -11.66
CA HIS A 240 -11.57 8.84 -11.58
C HIS A 240 -12.12 9.24 -10.22
N ASN A 241 -13.16 10.07 -10.21
CA ASN A 241 -13.94 10.38 -9.03
C ASN A 241 -15.40 10.70 -9.40
N GLY A 242 -16.24 9.65 -9.43
CA GLY A 242 -17.61 9.79 -9.91
C GLY A 242 -17.63 10.19 -11.39
N ASP A 243 -18.23 11.34 -11.68
CA ASP A 243 -18.33 11.88 -13.05
C ASP A 243 -17.04 12.57 -13.51
N LYS A 244 -16.09 12.85 -12.59
CA LYS A 244 -14.85 13.54 -12.93
C LYS A 244 -13.81 12.55 -13.44
N TYR A 245 -13.35 12.81 -14.66
CA TYR A 245 -12.35 12.00 -15.36
C TYR A 245 -11.25 12.88 -15.94
N LEU A 246 -9.99 12.50 -15.68
CA LEU A 246 -8.82 13.09 -16.32
C LEU A 246 -7.93 11.98 -16.86
N ALA A 247 -7.29 12.21 -18.00
CA ALA A 247 -6.38 11.25 -18.60
C ALA A 247 -5.20 11.93 -19.25
N ILE A 248 -4.02 11.35 -19.06
CA ILE A 248 -2.78 11.75 -19.73
C ILE A 248 -2.10 10.50 -20.30
N ALA A 249 -1.41 10.67 -21.42
CA ALA A 249 -0.58 9.62 -22.02
C ALA A 249 0.82 10.16 -22.33
N PRO A 250 1.67 10.42 -21.31
CA PRO A 250 3.02 10.90 -21.52
C PRO A 250 3.85 9.86 -22.30
N PRO A 251 4.51 10.21 -23.43
CA PRO A 251 5.30 9.25 -24.19
C PRO A 251 6.43 8.58 -23.40
N ILE A 252 6.90 9.25 -22.34
CA ILE A 252 8.00 8.78 -21.49
C ILE A 252 7.63 7.55 -20.65
N ILE A 253 6.38 7.40 -20.21
CA ILE A 253 5.96 6.24 -19.40
C ILE A 253 5.75 4.99 -20.25
N LYS A 254 5.55 5.14 -21.56
CA LYS A 254 5.38 4.01 -22.49
C LYS A 254 6.65 3.15 -22.63
N GLN A 255 7.82 3.70 -22.29
CA GLN A 255 9.11 3.05 -22.47
C GLN A 255 9.36 1.90 -21.49
N SER A 256 8.80 1.95 -20.27
CA SER A 256 8.92 0.88 -19.27
C SER A 256 7.76 0.93 -18.29
N THR A 257 7.39 -0.25 -17.76
CA THR A 257 6.26 -0.41 -16.85
C THR A 257 6.55 0.20 -15.48
N ILE A 258 5.65 1.07 -15.02
CA ILE A 258 5.65 1.56 -13.64
C ILE A 258 5.24 0.41 -12.70
N VAL A 259 6.03 0.16 -11.65
CA VAL A 259 5.86 -1.00 -10.75
C VAL A 259 5.61 -0.64 -9.29
N CYS A 260 5.96 0.58 -8.88
CA CYS A 260 5.73 1.03 -7.51
C CYS A 260 5.41 2.52 -7.47
N GLN A 261 4.78 2.93 -6.37
CA GLN A 261 4.37 4.30 -6.13
C GLN A 261 4.55 4.69 -4.66
N ASN A 262 4.66 5.98 -4.40
CA ASN A 262 4.58 6.52 -3.06
C ASN A 262 4.00 7.94 -3.05
N ARG A 263 3.11 8.23 -2.10
CA ARG A 263 2.58 9.57 -1.89
C ARG A 263 3.61 10.44 -1.17
N VAL A 264 3.94 11.60 -1.74
CA VAL A 264 4.86 12.59 -1.16
C VAL A 264 4.11 13.53 -0.23
N ASP A 265 3.04 14.17 -0.74
CA ASP A 265 2.27 15.12 0.06
C ASP A 265 1.05 14.46 0.71
N PRO A 266 0.76 14.74 1.99
CA PRO A 266 -0.43 14.20 2.66
C PRO A 266 -1.76 14.53 1.96
N ASN A 267 -1.83 15.66 1.25
CA ASN A 267 -3.00 16.09 0.48
C ASN A 267 -3.16 15.41 -0.89
N GLY A 268 -2.20 14.57 -1.30
CA GLY A 268 -2.22 13.89 -2.57
C GLY A 268 -1.87 14.73 -3.80
N CYS A 269 -1.16 15.86 -3.65
CA CYS A 269 -0.72 16.67 -4.79
C CYS A 269 0.46 16.06 -5.57
N ARG A 270 1.34 15.32 -4.89
CA ARG A 270 2.57 14.77 -5.49
C ARG A 270 2.73 13.29 -5.16
N TYR A 271 3.05 12.50 -6.16
CA TYR A 271 3.36 11.07 -6.06
C TYR A 271 4.66 10.74 -6.77
N LEU A 272 5.48 9.88 -6.18
CA LEU A 272 6.62 9.27 -6.83
C LEU A 272 6.20 7.99 -7.51
N LEU A 273 6.70 7.77 -8.73
CA LEU A 273 6.48 6.55 -9.51
C LEU A 273 7.83 5.96 -9.91
N GLY A 274 8.02 4.66 -9.72
CA GLY A 274 9.23 3.94 -10.11
C GLY A 274 8.93 2.87 -11.16
N ASP A 275 9.75 2.76 -12.20
CA ASP A 275 9.60 1.78 -13.28
C ASP A 275 10.61 0.62 -13.22
N MET A 276 10.44 -0.36 -14.13
CA MET A 276 11.33 -1.53 -14.22
C MET A 276 12.74 -1.21 -14.74
N GLU A 277 12.97 -0.03 -15.31
CA GLU A 277 14.29 0.42 -15.78
C GLU A 277 15.04 1.24 -14.71
N GLY A 278 14.40 1.52 -13.57
CA GLY A 278 14.98 2.29 -12.47
C GLY A 278 14.75 3.80 -12.58
N ARG A 279 13.95 4.26 -13.55
CA ARG A 279 13.58 5.67 -13.66
C ARG A 279 12.60 6.07 -12.57
N LEU A 280 12.82 7.26 -12.03
CA LEU A 280 12.01 7.86 -11.00
C LEU A 280 11.25 9.05 -11.58
N PHE A 281 9.93 9.02 -11.47
CA PHE A 281 9.04 10.08 -11.93
C PHE A 281 8.32 10.74 -10.77
N MET A 282 7.92 12.00 -10.97
CA MET A 282 6.96 12.71 -10.13
C MET A 282 5.65 12.87 -10.92
N LEU A 283 4.55 12.39 -10.35
CA LEU A 283 3.19 12.68 -10.80
C LEU A 283 2.63 13.82 -9.95
N LEU A 284 2.25 14.91 -10.61
CA LEU A 284 1.66 16.09 -9.99
C LEU A 284 0.16 16.16 -10.33
N LEU A 285 -0.66 16.35 -9.30
CA LEU A 285 -2.06 16.71 -9.41
C LEU A 285 -2.19 18.22 -9.26
N GLU A 286 -2.43 18.92 -10.36
CA GLU A 286 -2.67 20.35 -10.34
C GLU A 286 -4.03 20.64 -9.70
N ARG A 287 -4.05 21.58 -8.75
CA ARG A 287 -5.27 21.99 -8.05
C ARG A 287 -5.92 23.20 -8.72
N GLU A 288 -7.24 23.21 -8.73
CA GLU A 288 -8.07 24.35 -9.09
C GLU A 288 -9.07 24.61 -7.96
N GLU A 289 -9.13 25.87 -7.52
CA GLU A 289 -10.16 26.33 -6.58
C GLU A 289 -11.42 26.64 -7.38
N LEU A 290 -12.51 25.94 -7.05
CA LEU A 290 -13.82 26.20 -7.61
C LEU A 290 -14.45 27.44 -6.95
N MET A 291 -15.48 28.01 -7.59
CA MET A 291 -16.19 29.20 -7.09
C MET A 291 -16.79 28.98 -5.70
N ASP A 292 -17.14 27.74 -5.36
CA ASP A 292 -17.73 27.36 -4.08
C ASP A 292 -16.69 27.13 -2.96
N GLY A 293 -15.39 27.30 -3.26
CA GLY A 293 -14.28 27.10 -2.33
C GLY A 293 -13.74 25.66 -2.27
N ASP A 294 -14.39 24.73 -2.96
CA ASP A 294 -13.92 23.34 -3.07
C ASP A 294 -12.70 23.23 -3.99
N LEU A 295 -11.77 22.36 -3.60
CA LEU A 295 -10.57 22.04 -4.38
C LEU A 295 -10.85 20.87 -5.30
N ALA A 296 -10.57 21.05 -6.58
CA ALA A 296 -10.77 20.00 -7.57
C ALA A 296 -9.48 19.79 -8.40
N PRO A 297 -9.21 18.56 -8.87
CA PRO A 297 -8.04 18.32 -9.71
C PRO A 297 -8.28 18.91 -11.10
N LYS A 298 -7.36 19.74 -11.59
CA LYS A 298 -7.44 20.39 -12.89
C LYS A 298 -6.78 19.55 -13.98
N ASN A 299 -5.57 19.08 -13.69
CA ASN A 299 -4.72 18.41 -14.64
C ASN A 299 -3.77 17.44 -13.94
N LEU A 300 -3.24 16.50 -14.71
CA LEU A 300 -2.19 15.58 -14.29
C LEU A 300 -0.92 15.92 -15.07
N HIS A 301 0.22 15.93 -14.39
CA HIS A 301 1.52 16.14 -15.02
C HIS A 301 2.53 15.11 -14.55
N VAL A 302 3.38 14.62 -15.45
CA VAL A 302 4.43 13.65 -15.13
C VAL A 302 5.77 14.20 -15.54
N GLU A 303 6.70 14.26 -14.59
CA GLU A 303 8.07 14.72 -14.78
C GLU A 303 9.04 13.60 -14.44
N LEU A 304 10.08 13.43 -15.26
CA LEU A 304 11.20 12.54 -14.94
C LEU A 304 12.16 13.26 -13.98
N LEU A 305 12.42 12.67 -12.83
CA LEU A 305 13.39 13.19 -11.86
C LEU A 305 14.80 12.66 -12.11
N GLY A 306 14.93 11.44 -12.62
CA GLY A 306 16.22 10.81 -12.91
C GLY A 306 16.16 9.28 -12.84
N GLU A 307 17.31 8.68 -12.53
CA GLU A 307 17.49 7.24 -12.41
C GLU A 307 17.96 6.86 -10.99
N THR A 308 17.50 5.70 -10.53
CA THR A 308 17.79 5.09 -9.23
C THR A 308 17.97 3.59 -9.40
N SER A 309 18.27 2.84 -8.33
CA SER A 309 18.11 1.38 -8.37
C SER A 309 16.68 0.98 -8.77
N ILE A 310 16.52 -0.14 -9.48
CA ILE A 310 15.20 -0.70 -9.81
C ILE A 310 14.41 -0.90 -8.51
N ALA A 311 13.36 -0.10 -8.34
CA ALA A 311 12.63 0.02 -7.09
C ALA A 311 11.55 -1.06 -7.00
N GLU A 312 11.60 -1.86 -5.94
CA GLU A 312 10.48 -2.72 -5.53
C GLU A 312 9.48 -1.93 -4.69
N CYS A 313 9.97 -1.02 -3.83
CA CYS A 313 9.15 -0.08 -3.08
C CYS A 313 9.83 1.29 -2.98
N LEU A 314 9.04 2.36 -3.02
CA LEU A 314 9.48 3.73 -2.80
C LEU A 314 8.87 4.25 -1.50
N THR A 315 9.63 5.06 -0.77
CA THR A 315 9.10 5.72 0.42
C THR A 315 9.76 7.08 0.61
N TYR A 316 8.98 8.15 0.43
CA TYR A 316 9.37 9.49 0.81
C TYR A 316 9.50 9.57 2.33
N LEU A 317 10.61 10.13 2.81
CA LEU A 317 10.89 10.30 4.22
C LEU A 317 10.51 11.73 4.63
N ASP A 318 11.42 12.67 4.40
CA ASP A 318 11.20 14.10 4.63
C ASP A 318 12.30 14.90 3.90
N ASN A 319 12.10 16.21 3.76
CA ASN A 319 13.06 17.15 3.18
C ASN A 319 13.59 16.68 1.82
N GLY A 320 12.76 16.14 0.92
CA GLY A 320 13.22 15.68 -0.39
C GLY A 320 14.07 14.41 -0.37
N VAL A 321 14.21 13.74 0.78
CA VAL A 321 14.91 12.45 0.88
C VAL A 321 13.93 11.30 0.66
N VAL A 322 14.28 10.38 -0.24
CA VAL A 322 13.50 9.21 -0.59
C VAL A 322 14.32 7.96 -0.33
N PHE A 323 13.69 6.97 0.30
CA PHE A 323 14.23 5.62 0.37
C PHE A 323 13.77 4.80 -0.83
N VAL A 324 14.73 4.22 -1.55
CA VAL A 324 14.53 3.34 -2.70
C VAL A 324 14.86 1.92 -2.28
N GLY A 325 13.83 1.13 -1.98
CA GLY A 325 13.96 -0.28 -1.62
C GLY A 325 14.07 -1.15 -2.87
N SER A 326 15.22 -1.77 -3.10
CA SER A 326 15.42 -2.67 -4.24
C SER A 326 15.42 -4.14 -3.81
N ARG A 327 14.82 -4.98 -4.65
CA ARG A 327 14.90 -6.44 -4.56
C ARG A 327 15.97 -7.02 -5.48
N LEU A 328 16.29 -6.32 -6.57
CA LEU A 328 17.18 -6.79 -7.65
C LEU A 328 18.58 -6.17 -7.60
N GLY A 329 18.78 -5.12 -6.79
CA GLY A 329 20.06 -4.47 -6.59
C GLY A 329 20.18 -3.88 -5.18
N ASP A 330 21.12 -2.94 -5.03
CA ASP A 330 21.34 -2.25 -3.77
C ASP A 330 20.23 -1.22 -3.50
N SER A 331 19.67 -1.22 -2.30
CA SER A 331 18.76 -0.17 -1.83
C SER A 331 19.51 1.12 -1.55
N GLN A 332 18.86 2.26 -1.76
CA GLN A 332 19.50 3.59 -1.74
C GLN A 332 18.70 4.62 -0.95
N LEU A 333 19.38 5.63 -0.43
CA LEU A 333 18.78 6.91 -0.04
C LEU A 333 19.13 7.93 -1.11
N VAL A 334 18.11 8.55 -1.70
CA VAL A 334 18.27 9.56 -2.76
C VAL A 334 17.70 10.89 -2.31
N LYS A 335 18.28 11.98 -2.82
CA LYS A 335 17.84 13.35 -2.55
C LYS A 335 17.29 13.95 -3.83
N ILE A 336 16.03 14.39 -3.79
CA ILE A 336 15.42 15.17 -4.86
C ILE A 336 15.95 16.60 -4.76
N GLY A 337 16.61 17.06 -5.81
CA GLY A 337 17.07 18.44 -5.93
C GLY A 337 15.90 19.40 -6.07
N SER A 338 16.04 20.60 -5.52
CA SER A 338 15.04 21.68 -5.63
C SER A 338 15.15 22.53 -6.90
N ASP A 339 16.14 22.25 -7.75
CA ASP A 339 16.44 23.05 -8.95
C ASP A 339 15.62 22.59 -10.18
N LEU A 340 14.35 22.25 -9.96
CA LEU A 340 13.37 21.94 -11.00
C LEU A 340 12.37 23.08 -11.15
#